data_AF-A0AB39SRZ5-F1
#
_entry.id   AF-A0AB39SRZ5-F1
#
_cell.length_a   1.000
_cell.length_b   1.000
_cell.length_c   1.000
_cell.angle_alpha   90.00
_cell.angle_beta   90.00
_cell.angle_gamma   90.00
#
_symmetry.space_group_name_H-M   'P 1'
#
loop_
_entity.id
_entity.type
_entity.pdbx_description
1 polymer ?
#
loop_
_entity_poly.entity_id
_entity_poly.type
_entity_poly.pdbx_seq_one_letter_code
_entity_poly.pdbx_strand_id
1 'polypeptide(L)' 'MEVGQHGPTELDRRILALLLAGLTDVAAATQLGLSPRTLHRRLRHHMDLAGVRTRMQLGACAVRNGWAEPLRA' A
#
# COMPACT_ATOMS: atom_id res chain seq x y z
N MET A 1 5.91 -17.98 16.50
CA MET A 1 5.13 -16.85 15.95
C MET A 1 5.90 -16.33 14.75
N GLU A 2 5.60 -16.83 13.55
CA GLU A 2 6.28 -16.38 12.33
C GLU A 2 5.57 -15.13 11.81
N VAL A 3 6.09 -13.96 12.17
CA VAL A 3 5.77 -12.73 11.46
C VAL A 3 6.41 -12.88 10.08
N GLY A 4 5.61 -13.12 9.04
CA GLY A 4 6.09 -13.27 7.66
C GLY A 4 6.98 -12.10 7.26
N GLN A 5 8.25 -12.40 7.03
CA GLN A 5 9.38 -11.45 7.03
C GLN A 5 9.56 -10.66 5.72
N HIS A 6 8.50 -10.24 5.05
CA HIS A 6 8.64 -9.41 3.85
C HIS A 6 7.67 -8.23 3.93
N GLY A 7 8.20 -7.05 4.25
CA GLY A 7 7.47 -5.78 4.15
C GLY A 7 6.95 -5.52 2.73
N PRO A 8 6.25 -4.40 2.50
CA PRO A 8 5.61 -4.13 1.21
C PRO A 8 6.58 -4.24 0.04
N THR A 9 6.11 -4.86 -1.04
CA THR A 9 6.86 -4.92 -2.30
C THR A 9 7.01 -3.50 -2.86
N GLU A 10 7.93 -3.29 -3.78
CA GLU A 10 8.12 -1.98 -4.42
C GLU A 10 6.84 -1.46 -5.09
N LEU A 11 6.05 -2.35 -5.70
CA LEU A 11 4.75 -1.99 -6.24
C LEU A 11 3.77 -1.54 -5.14
N ASP A 12 3.77 -2.22 -4.00
CA ASP A 12 2.90 -1.84 -2.88
C ASP A 12 3.32 -0.50 -2.28
N ARG A 13 4.63 -0.21 -2.21
CA ARG A 13 5.15 1.10 -1.80
C ARG A 13 4.66 2.21 -2.72
N ARG A 14 4.70 1.98 -4.03
CA ARG A 14 4.17 2.93 -5.04
C ARG A 14 2.66 3.11 -4.91
N ILE A 15 1.91 2.04 -4.69
CA ILE A 15 0.46 2.14 -4.41
C ILE A 15 0.24 3.04 -3.19
N LEU A 16 0.92 2.77 -2.06
CA LEU A 16 0.76 3.54 -0.83
C LEU A 16 1.14 5.01 -1.00
N ALA A 17 2.22 5.30 -1.73
CA ALA A 17 2.65 6.66 -2.05
C ALA A 17 1.59 7.44 -2.84
N LEU A 18 1.00 6.83 -3.88
CA LEU A 18 -0.06 7.46 -4.68
C LEU A 18 -1.33 7.71 -3.86
N LEU A 19 -1.72 6.76 -3.01
CA LEU A 19 -2.89 6.95 -2.14
C LEU A 19 -2.67 8.05 -1.11
N LEU A 20 -1.45 8.18 -0.57
CA LEU A 20 -1.08 9.28 0.35
C LEU A 20 -0.97 10.63 -0.37
N ALA A 21 -0.64 10.64 -1.66
CA ALA A 21 -0.73 11.81 -2.52
C ALA A 21 -2.18 12.21 -2.87
N GLY A 22 -3.18 11.48 -2.35
CA GLY A 22 -4.60 11.81 -2.50
C GLY A 22 -5.28 11.19 -3.71
N LEU A 23 -4.61 10.29 -4.43
CA LEU A 23 -5.24 9.59 -5.56
C LEU A 23 -6.30 8.60 -5.08
N THR A 24 -7.33 8.43 -5.89
CA THR A 24 -8.30 7.35 -5.71
C THR A 24 -7.67 6.01 -6.09
N ASP A 25 -8.21 4.93 -5.55
CA ASP A 25 -7.77 3.57 -5.85
C ASP A 25 -7.84 3.26 -7.35
N VAL A 26 -8.85 3.80 -8.05
CA VAL A 26 -8.99 3.67 -9.51
C VAL A 26 -7.91 4.45 -10.25
N ALA A 27 -7.67 5.72 -9.88
CA ALA A 27 -6.63 6.53 -10.51
C ALA A 27 -5.22 5.94 -10.30
N ALA A 28 -4.93 5.46 -9.09
CA ALA A 28 -3.68 4.78 -8.77
C ALA A 28 -3.54 3.46 -9.55
N ALA A 29 -4.61 2.66 -9.66
CA ALA A 29 -4.59 1.44 -10.45
C ALA A 29 -4.29 1.72 -11.92
N THR A 30 -4.95 2.72 -12.52
CA THR A 30 -4.71 3.14 -13.90
C THR A 30 -3.27 3.60 -14.12
N GLN A 31 -2.72 4.44 -13.25
CA GLN A 31 -1.33 4.92 -13.38
C GLN A 31 -0.31 3.79 -13.28
N LEU A 32 -0.60 2.75 -12.49
CA LEU A 32 0.28 1.60 -12.30
C LEU A 32 0.02 0.44 -13.28
N GLY A 33 -0.90 0.59 -14.24
CA GLY A 33 -1.26 -0.47 -15.18
C GLY A 33 -1.91 -1.69 -14.51
N LEU A 34 -2.56 -1.49 -13.37
CA LEU A 34 -3.24 -2.54 -12.59
C LEU A 34 -4.74 -2.50 -12.81
N SER A 35 -5.40 -3.66 -12.67
CA SER A 35 -6.84 -3.66 -12.46
C SER A 35 -7.18 -3.19 -11.03
N PRO A 36 -8.31 -2.48 -10.82
CA PRO A 36 -8.74 -2.06 -9.48
C PRO A 36 -8.84 -3.23 -8.50
N ARG A 37 -9.25 -4.41 -8.99
CA ARG A 37 -9.35 -5.64 -8.19
C ARG A 37 -7.99 -6.12 -7.67
N THR A 38 -6.93 -5.99 -8.47
CA THR A 38 -5.56 -6.35 -8.05
C THR A 38 -5.02 -5.35 -7.03
N LEU A 39 -5.27 -4.06 -7.22
CA LEU A 39 -4.90 -3.02 -6.24
C LEU A 39 -5.61 -3.25 -4.89
N HIS A 40 -6.93 -3.44 -4.89
CA HIS A 40 -7.69 -3.72 -3.67
C HIS A 40 -7.23 -4.99 -2.95
N ARG A 41 -6.89 -6.06 -3.69
CA ARG A 41 -6.37 -7.30 -3.09
C ARG A 41 -5.05 -7.06 -2.36
N ARG A 42 -4.14 -6.28 -2.96
CA ARG A 42 -2.86 -5.89 -2.34
C ARG A 42 -3.07 -5.03 -1.10
N LEU A 43 -3.95 -4.03 -1.18
CA LEU A 43 -4.30 -3.21 -0.01
C LEU A 43 -4.89 -4.04 1.13
N ARG A 44 -5.79 -4.98 0.82
CA ARG A 44 -6.37 -5.87 1.82
C ARG A 44 -5.30 -6.72 2.51
N HIS A 45 -4.41 -7.32 1.74
CA HIS A 45 -3.29 -8.06 2.29
C HIS A 45 -2.43 -7.19 3.24
N HIS A 46 -2.13 -5.94 2.85
CA HIS A 46 -1.38 -5.02 3.71
C HIS A 46 -2.17 -4.56 4.94
N MET A 47 -3.49 -4.41 4.84
CA MET A 47 -4.33 -4.14 6.01
C MET A 47 -4.30 -5.30 7.01
N ASP A 48 -4.40 -6.54 6.50
CA ASP A 48 -4.36 -7.75 7.32
C ASP A 48 -3.00 -7.90 8.01
N LEU A 49 -1.89 -7.67 7.29
CA LEU A 49 -0.53 -7.70 7.85
C LEU A 49 -0.29 -6.60 8.88
N ALA A 50 -0.83 -5.40 8.64
CA ALA A 50 -0.70 -4.27 9.57
C ALA A 50 -1.70 -4.32 10.74
N GLY A 51 -2.63 -5.28 10.77
CA GLY A 51 -3.68 -5.36 11.78
C GLY A 51 -4.65 -4.17 11.77
N VAL A 52 -4.82 -3.51 10.62
CA VAL A 52 -5.69 -2.34 10.47
C VAL A 52 -6.94 -2.69 9.67
N ARG A 53 -8.00 -1.88 9.83
CA ARG A 53 -9.31 -2.19 9.24
C ARG A 53 -9.75 -1.19 8.16
N THR A 54 -9.03 -0.07 8.05
CA THR A 54 -9.39 1.00 7.11
C THR A 54 -8.17 1.43 6.31
N ARG A 55 -8.44 1.91 5.08
CA ARG A 55 -7.42 2.50 4.21
C ARG A 55 -6.69 3.68 4.86
N MET A 56 -7.41 4.50 5.64
CA MET A 56 -6.81 5.62 6.37
C MET A 56 -5.81 5.14 7.42
N GLN A 57 -6.17 4.11 8.19
CA GLN A 57 -5.25 3.50 9.15
C GLN A 57 -4.05 2.85 8.46
N LEU A 58 -4.24 2.24 7.29
CA LEU A 58 -3.14 1.71 6.47
C LEU A 58 -2.21 2.84 6.00
N GLY A 59 -2.75 3.97 5.54
CA GLY A 59 -1.95 5.14 5.18
C GLY A 59 -1.11 5.67 6.36
N ALA A 60 -1.72 5.79 7.55
CA ALA A 60 -0.99 6.17 8.75
C ALA A 60 0.08 5.14 9.15
N CYS A 61 -0.21 3.84 8.98
CA CYS A 61 0.75 2.77 9.19
C CYS A 61 1.92 2.87 8.19
N ALA A 62 1.63 3.13 6.91
CA ALA A 62 2.62 3.24 5.87
C ALA A 62 3.60 4.40 6.12
N VAL A 63 3.11 5.55 6.59
CA VAL A 63 3.97 6.67 6.98
C VAL A 63 4.85 6.31 8.18
N ARG A 64 4.27 5.73 9.24
CA ARG A 64 5.03 5.35 10.45
C ARG A 64 6.11 4.30 10.19
N ASN A 65 5.87 3.38 9.25
CA ASN A 65 6.80 2.29 8.94
C ASN A 65 7.70 2.60 7.72
N GLY A 66 7.65 3.82 7.15
CA GLY A 66 8.44 4.17 5.97
C GLY A 66 8.09 3.38 4.70
N TRP A 67 6.87 2.85 4.59
CA TRP A 67 6.44 2.03 3.47
C TRP A 67 6.08 2.82 2.21
N ALA A 68 5.81 4.12 2.36
CA ALA A 68 5.40 4.99 1.25
C ALA A 68 6.53 5.86 0.68
N GLU A 69 7.75 5.71 1.20
CA GLU A 69 8.92 6.37 0.59
C GLU A 69 9.46 5.44 -0.52
N PRO A 70 9.43 5.86 -1.79
CA PRO A 70 10.19 5.13 -2.80
C PRO A 70 11.68 5.24 -2.45
N LEU A 71 12.42 4.14 -2.61
CA LEU A 71 13.88 4.16 -2.44
C LEU A 71 14.43 5.32 -3.29
N ARG A 72 14.98 6.35 -2.63
CA ARG A 72 15.62 7.46 -3.33
C ARG A 72 16.76 6.85 -4.17
N ALA A 73 16.65 6.96 -5.49
CA ALA A 73 17.76 6.70 -6.39
C ALA A 73 18.90 7.70 -6.11
#